data_AF-A0A2A5VD56-F1
#
_entry.id   AF-A0A2A5VD56-F1
#
_cell.length_a   1.000
_cell.length_b   1.000
_cell.length_c   1.000
_cell.angle_alpha   90.00
_cell.angle_beta   90.00
_cell.angle_gamma   90.00
#
_symmetry.space_group_name_H-M   'P 1'
#
loop_
_entity.id
_entity.type
_entity.pdbx_description
1 polymer ?
#
loop_
_entity_poly.entity_id
_entity_poly.type
_entity_poly.pdbx_seq_one_letter_code
_entity_poly.pdbx_strand_id
1 'polypeptide(L)'
;MRIGLVGKPNVGKSTSFSALTEKPVEIANYPFTTIDPNVGIAWLPLPDPCACSQLRIKKEKEGKLIDEINDEREGSICSPNSGSCTGFTRFVPITLIDVAGLVPGAHEGRGRGNQFLSDLARCDALIQIVDASGSTDIEGNPIGSNG
;
A
#
# COMPACT_ATOMS: atom_id res chain seq x y z
N MET A 1 3.94 -9.59 -2.67
CA MET A 1 4.64 -8.77 -1.66
C MET A 1 3.59 -8.16 -0.74
N ARG A 2 3.75 -8.35 0.58
CA ARG A 2 2.87 -7.84 1.63
C ARG A 2 3.63 -6.80 2.44
N ILE A 3 3.05 -5.62 2.58
CA ILE A 3 3.61 -4.54 3.38
C ILE A 3 2.64 -4.22 4.53
N GLY A 4 3.12 -4.35 5.76
CA GLY A 4 2.34 -4.05 6.96
C GLY A 4 2.45 -2.59 7.35
N LEU A 5 1.32 -1.92 7.59
CA LEU A 5 1.30 -0.59 8.21
C LEU A 5 1.28 -0.75 9.73
N VAL A 6 2.25 -0.12 10.39
CA VAL A 6 2.40 -0.14 11.84
C VAL A 6 2.47 1.28 12.37
N GLY A 7 2.02 1.47 13.61
CA GLY A 7 2.00 2.78 14.24
C GLY A 7 1.18 2.73 15.52
N LYS A 8 1.32 3.76 16.36
CA LYS A 8 0.45 3.92 17.54
C LYS A 8 -1.01 4.16 17.09
N PRO A 9 -2.00 3.98 17.97
CA PRO A 9 -3.35 4.45 17.70
C PRO A 9 -3.37 5.95 17.32
N ASN A 10 -4.30 6.34 16.45
CA ASN A 10 -4.57 7.73 16.04
C ASN A 10 -3.44 8.51 15.34
N VAL A 11 -2.34 7.87 14.93
CA VAL A 11 -1.25 8.53 14.15
C VAL A 11 -1.57 8.75 12.67
N GLY A 12 -2.81 8.48 12.24
CA GLY A 12 -3.23 8.58 10.84
C GLY A 12 -3.04 7.31 10.00
N LYS A 13 -2.70 6.17 10.61
CA LYS A 13 -2.46 4.88 9.91
C LYS A 13 -3.57 4.48 8.93
N SER A 14 -4.84 4.47 9.37
CA SER A 14 -5.96 4.07 8.51
C SER A 14 -6.31 5.13 7.45
N THR A 15 -5.98 6.40 7.70
CA THR A 15 -6.04 7.47 6.71
C THR A 15 -4.99 7.25 5.62
N SER A 16 -3.75 6.95 6.01
CA SER A 16 -2.67 6.60 5.06
C SER A 16 -3.00 5.34 4.27
N PHE A 17 -3.56 4.31 4.91
CA PHE A 17 -4.02 3.10 4.23
C PHE A 17 -5.03 3.44 3.14
N SER A 18 -6.10 4.16 3.50
CA SER A 18 -7.16 4.56 2.57
C SER A 18 -6.63 5.41 1.43
N ALA A 19 -5.66 6.30 1.69
CA ALA A 19 -5.04 7.13 0.66
C ALA A 19 -4.15 6.34 -0.30
N LEU A 20 -3.45 5.31 0.19
CA LEU A 20 -2.59 4.45 -0.61
C LEU A 20 -3.38 3.41 -1.43
N THR A 21 -4.60 3.09 -1.00
CA THR A 21 -5.50 2.15 -1.69
C THR A 21 -6.60 2.94 -2.41
N GLU A 22 -6.45 3.24 -3.70
CA GLU A 22 -7.36 4.11 -4.48
C GLU A 22 -8.85 3.66 -4.56
N LYS A 23 -9.30 2.59 -3.87
CA LYS A 23 -10.71 2.10 -3.79
C LYS A 23 -10.95 1.20 -2.56
N PRO A 24 -12.21 1.01 -2.10
CA PRO A 24 -12.53 0.32 -0.85
C PRO A 24 -12.10 -1.14 -0.93
N VAL A 25 -11.38 -1.52 0.10
CA VAL A 25 -10.72 -2.80 0.22
C VAL A 25 -11.74 -3.88 0.54
N GLU A 26 -11.80 -4.95 -0.26
CA GLU A 26 -12.54 -6.15 0.11
C GLU A 26 -11.90 -6.78 1.36
N ILE A 27 -12.68 -6.81 2.43
CA ILE A 27 -12.33 -7.49 3.68
C ILE A 27 -12.38 -8.99 3.40
N ALA A 28 -11.23 -9.60 3.17
CA ALA A 28 -11.14 -11.05 3.06
C ALA A 28 -11.17 -11.68 4.46
N ASN A 29 -12.16 -12.53 4.71
CA ASN A 29 -12.27 -13.31 5.94
C ASN A 29 -11.11 -14.31 6.02
N TYR A 30 -10.17 -14.09 6.94
CA TYR A 30 -9.20 -15.12 7.33
C TYR A 30 -9.70 -15.80 8.61
N PRO A 31 -9.92 -17.13 8.61
CA PRO A 31 -10.77 -17.81 9.61
C PRO A 31 -10.19 -17.94 11.03
N PHE A 32 -9.26 -17.08 11.43
CA PHE A 32 -8.56 -17.19 12.72
C PHE A 32 -8.31 -15.86 13.46
N THR A 33 -8.85 -14.72 12.98
CA THR A 33 -8.70 -13.41 13.61
C THR A 33 -9.97 -12.98 14.34
N THR A 34 -9.86 -12.40 15.55
CA THR A 34 -11.04 -11.88 16.30
C THR A 34 -11.43 -10.45 15.88
N ILE A 35 -10.62 -9.80 15.02
CA ILE A 35 -10.87 -8.55 14.27
C ILE A 35 -10.09 -8.73 12.95
N ASP A 36 -10.74 -8.58 11.81
CA ASP A 36 -10.05 -8.74 10.51
C ASP A 36 -9.17 -7.51 10.19
N PRO A 37 -7.90 -7.70 9.81
CA PRO A 37 -7.07 -6.60 9.32
C PRO A 37 -7.62 -6.08 7.99
N ASN A 38 -7.47 -4.78 7.72
CA ASN A 38 -7.84 -4.27 6.39
C ASN A 38 -6.72 -4.63 5.41
N VAL A 39 -7.05 -5.30 4.30
CA VAL A 39 -6.06 -5.84 3.35
C VAL A 39 -6.25 -5.25 1.96
N GLY A 40 -5.57 -4.15 1.64
CA GLY A 40 -5.77 -3.41 0.41
C GLY A 40 -4.74 -3.70 -0.67
N ILE A 41 -5.04 -3.33 -1.91
CA ILE A 41 -4.07 -3.31 -3.01
C ILE A 41 -3.65 -1.86 -3.26
N ALA A 42 -2.35 -1.60 -3.22
CA ALA A 42 -1.75 -0.36 -3.67
C ALA A 42 -0.92 -0.58 -4.92
N TRP A 43 -0.85 0.43 -5.78
CA TRP A 43 -0.13 0.39 -7.04
C TRP A 43 1.13 1.24 -6.92
N LEU A 44 2.29 0.60 -6.82
CA LEU A 44 3.56 1.32 -6.73
C LEU A 44 4.15 1.57 -8.12
N PRO A 45 4.42 2.83 -8.50
CA PRO A 45 5.17 3.13 -9.71
C PRO A 45 6.63 2.68 -9.53
N LEU A 46 7.20 2.07 -10.57
CA LEU A 46 8.63 1.83 -10.63
C LEU A 46 9.37 3.14 -10.93
N PRO A 47 10.55 3.36 -10.32
CA PRO A 47 11.33 4.58 -10.53
C PRO A 47 11.86 4.70 -11.96
N ASP A 48 12.12 3.57 -12.61
CA ASP A 48 12.63 3.52 -13.96
C ASP A 48 11.50 3.42 -14.99
N PRO A 49 11.63 4.13 -16.13
CA PRO A 49 10.72 3.97 -17.26
C PRO A 49 10.68 2.53 -17.74
N CYS A 50 9.51 2.08 -18.13
CA CYS A 50 9.31 0.77 -18.71
C CYS A 50 10.09 0.65 -20.02
N ALA A 51 10.72 -0.51 -20.23
CA ALA A 51 11.41 -0.85 -21.47
C ALA A 51 10.53 -0.71 -22.73
N CYS A 52 9.20 -0.69 -22.57
CA CYS A 52 8.26 -0.46 -23.67
C CYS A 52 8.44 0.91 -24.35
N SER A 53 8.97 1.91 -23.64
CA SER A 53 9.34 3.20 -24.23
C SER A 53 10.37 3.03 -25.35
N GLN A 54 11.44 2.30 -25.08
CA GLN A 54 12.49 2.03 -26.06
C GLN A 54 12.00 1.15 -27.21
N LEU A 55 11.11 0.20 -26.92
CA LEU A 55 10.50 -0.65 -27.93
C LEU A 55 9.55 0.14 -28.85
N ARG A 56 8.83 1.14 -28.32
CA ARG A 56 7.95 2.00 -29.10
C ARG A 56 8.74 2.82 -30.11
N ILE A 57 9.82 3.48 -29.67
CA ILE A 57 10.71 4.24 -30.55
C ILE A 57 11.23 3.38 -31.72
N LYS A 58 11.59 2.12 -31.46
CA LYS A 58 12.04 1.19 -32.51
C LYS A 58 10.91 0.86 -33.50
N LYS A 59 9.71 0.57 -33.00
CA LYS A 59 8.55 0.21 -33.85
C LYS A 59 8.03 1.39 -34.68
N GLU A 60 8.04 2.60 -34.13
CA GLU A 60 7.69 3.83 -34.85
C GLU A 60 8.65 4.10 -36.01
N LYS A 61 9.96 3.93 -35.78
CA LYS A 61 10.99 4.01 -36.85
C LYS A 61 10.78 2.99 -37.95
N GLU A 62 10.24 1.83 -37.63
CA GLU A 62 9.90 0.79 -38.59
C GLU A 62 8.54 0.99 -39.27
N GLY A 63 7.79 2.05 -38.92
CA GLY A 63 6.44 2.32 -39.45
C GLY A 63 5.39 1.29 -39.00
N LYS A 64 5.64 0.55 -37.92
CA LYS A 64 4.78 -0.54 -37.41
C LYS A 64 3.79 -0.11 -36.34
N LEU A 65 3.81 1.17 -35.96
CA LEU A 65 2.90 1.76 -34.98
C LEU A 65 2.31 3.04 -35.57
N ILE A 66 1.04 3.27 -35.28
CA ILE A 66 0.29 4.47 -35.61
C ILE A 66 -0.22 4.99 -34.28
N ASP A 67 -0.10 6.30 -34.04
CA ASP A 67 -0.64 6.90 -32.82
C ASP A 67 -2.17 6.86 -32.86
N GLU A 68 -2.77 6.21 -31.87
CA GLU A 68 -4.21 6.19 -31.68
C GLU A 68 -4.65 7.50 -30.99
N ILE A 69 -5.75 8.09 -31.47
CA ILE A 69 -6.27 9.39 -30.99
C ILE A 69 -6.70 9.33 -29.50
N ASN A 70 -6.96 8.13 -28.97
CA ASN A 70 -7.41 7.89 -27.59
C ASN A 70 -6.67 6.69 -26.96
N ASP A 71 -5.34 6.75 -26.88
CA ASP A 71 -4.54 5.71 -26.21
C ASP A 71 -4.68 5.82 -24.67
N GLU A 72 -5.55 4.98 -24.08
CA GLU A 72 -5.74 4.88 -22.62
C GLU A 72 -4.46 4.55 -21.85
N ARG A 73 -3.45 4.01 -22.54
CA ARG A 73 -2.17 3.59 -21.95
C ARG A 73 -1.05 4.60 -22.21
N GLU A 74 -1.41 5.76 -22.77
CA GLU A 74 -0.56 6.94 -22.94
C GLU A 74 0.83 6.61 -23.51
N GLY A 75 0.91 5.79 -24.55
CA GLY A 75 2.21 5.41 -25.10
C GLY A 75 2.56 3.94 -24.92
N SER A 76 2.04 3.29 -23.89
CA SER A 76 2.59 2.04 -23.38
C SER A 76 2.16 0.83 -24.20
N ILE A 77 3.10 0.25 -24.95
CA ILE A 77 2.84 -0.87 -25.87
C ILE A 77 3.07 -2.28 -25.28
N CYS A 78 3.49 -2.39 -24.02
CA CYS A 78 3.76 -3.69 -23.39
C CYS A 78 2.49 -4.29 -22.76
N SER A 79 2.40 -5.62 -22.72
CA SER A 79 1.34 -6.32 -21.98
C SER A 79 1.97 -7.08 -20.81
N PRO A 80 2.12 -6.45 -19.63
CA PRO A 80 2.75 -7.10 -18.49
C PRO A 80 1.88 -8.25 -17.94
N ASN A 81 2.50 -9.38 -17.58
CA ASN A 81 1.79 -10.50 -16.93
C ASN A 81 1.24 -10.15 -15.54
N SER A 82 1.83 -9.15 -14.89
CA SER A 82 1.42 -8.64 -13.58
C SER A 82 1.56 -7.13 -13.55
N GLY A 83 0.55 -6.48 -12.99
CA GLY A 83 0.47 -5.05 -12.84
C GLY A 83 -0.02 -4.32 -14.09
N SER A 84 0.29 -3.03 -14.20
CA SER A 84 -0.13 -2.18 -15.32
C SER A 84 1.03 -1.33 -15.81
N CYS A 85 0.89 -0.78 -17.01
CA CYS A 85 1.85 0.18 -17.55
C CYS A 85 1.11 1.23 -18.37
N THR A 86 1.26 2.47 -17.95
CA THR A 86 0.62 3.68 -18.51
C THR A 86 1.67 4.79 -18.53
N GLY A 87 1.75 5.56 -19.62
CA GLY A 87 2.73 6.64 -19.72
C GLY A 87 4.18 6.17 -19.64
N PHE A 88 4.47 4.95 -20.10
CA PHE A 88 5.74 4.25 -19.92
C PHE A 88 6.15 4.04 -18.45
N THR A 89 5.27 4.28 -17.48
CA THR A 89 5.53 4.00 -16.07
C THR A 89 4.91 2.66 -15.73
N ARG A 90 5.67 1.78 -15.06
CA ARG A 90 5.16 0.47 -14.66
C ARG A 90 4.65 0.53 -13.23
N PHE A 91 3.42 0.07 -13.02
CA PHE A 91 2.82 -0.03 -11.70
C PHE A 91 2.76 -1.48 -11.26
N VAL A 92 3.31 -1.75 -10.08
CA VAL A 92 3.32 -3.09 -9.48
C VAL A 92 2.31 -3.13 -8.35
N PRO A 93 1.36 -4.08 -8.35
CA PRO A 93 0.41 -4.23 -7.27
C PRO A 93 1.11 -4.81 -6.06
N ILE A 94 0.89 -4.19 -4.90
CA ILE A 94 1.36 -4.65 -3.60
C ILE A 94 0.17 -4.83 -2.67
N THR A 95 0.27 -5.79 -1.76
CA THR A 95 -0.74 -5.97 -0.71
C THR A 95 -0.35 -5.12 0.49
N LEU A 96 -1.17 -4.15 0.85
CA LEU A 96 -1.05 -3.41 2.10
C LEU A 96 -1.92 -4.07 3.17
N ILE A 97 -1.36 -4.21 4.36
CA ILE A 97 -2.05 -4.78 5.52
C ILE A 97 -2.09 -3.72 6.60
N ASP A 98 -3.29 -3.23 6.91
CA ASP A 98 -3.51 -2.31 8.02
C ASP A 98 -3.89 -3.10 9.28
N VAL A 99 -2.93 -3.24 10.19
CA VAL A 99 -3.15 -3.90 11.47
C VAL A 99 -3.47 -2.84 12.53
N ALA A 100 -4.35 -3.13 13.49
CA ALA A 100 -4.74 -2.21 14.56
C ALA A 100 -3.50 -1.62 15.31
N GLY A 101 -3.62 -0.42 15.87
CA GLY A 101 -2.46 0.29 16.44
C GLY A 101 -1.68 -0.50 17.51
N LEU A 102 -0.35 -0.34 17.52
CA LEU A 102 0.56 -0.90 18.51
C LEU A 102 0.33 -0.23 19.87
N VAL A 103 -0.18 -0.98 20.85
CA VAL A 103 -0.27 -0.54 22.25
C VAL A 103 0.84 -1.21 23.06
N PRO A 104 1.47 -0.51 24.03
CA PRO A 104 2.41 -1.13 24.97
C PRO A 104 1.81 -2.40 25.61
N GLY A 105 2.62 -3.46 25.76
CA GLY A 105 2.17 -4.73 26.33
C GLY A 105 1.54 -5.73 25.33
N ALA A 106 1.50 -5.42 24.03
CA ALA A 106 0.96 -6.34 23.00
C ALA A 106 1.66 -7.71 22.92
N HIS A 107 2.87 -7.84 23.46
CA HIS A 107 3.66 -9.07 23.50
C HIS A 107 3.48 -9.89 24.79
N GLU A 108 2.76 -9.36 25.80
CA GLU A 108 2.65 -9.98 27.13
C GLU A 108 1.58 -11.09 27.21
N GLY A 109 1.03 -11.52 26.07
CA GLY A 109 0.11 -12.65 25.99
C GLY A 109 -1.27 -12.43 26.65
N ARG A 110 -1.54 -11.27 27.26
CA ARG A 110 -2.86 -10.89 27.77
C ARG A 110 -3.74 -10.36 26.63
N GLY A 111 -4.24 -11.27 25.77
CA GLY A 111 -5.24 -10.98 24.74
C GLY A 111 -4.75 -10.99 23.29
N ARG A 112 -5.46 -10.22 22.42
CA ARG A 112 -5.36 -10.20 20.94
C ARG A 112 -4.01 -9.75 20.34
N GLY A 113 -3.00 -9.44 21.17
CA GLY A 113 -1.70 -8.91 20.74
C GLY A 113 -0.78 -9.93 20.01
N ASN A 114 -0.89 -11.21 20.32
CA ASN A 114 -0.12 -12.26 19.62
C ASN A 114 -0.61 -12.49 18.18
N GLN A 115 -1.92 -12.37 17.92
CA GLN A 115 -2.46 -12.42 16.55
C GLN A 115 -1.97 -11.23 15.72
N PHE A 116 -1.99 -10.05 16.33
CA PHE A 116 -1.44 -8.82 15.75
C PHE A 116 0.04 -8.98 15.32
N LEU A 117 0.90 -9.51 16.20
CA LEU A 117 2.31 -9.76 15.87
C LEU A 117 2.47 -10.83 14.79
N SER A 118 1.59 -11.83 14.76
CA SER A 118 1.62 -12.91 13.77
C SER A 118 1.30 -12.42 12.36
N ASP A 119 0.36 -11.49 12.20
CA ASP A 119 0.02 -10.91 10.90
C ASP A 119 1.13 -9.99 10.39
N LEU A 120 1.75 -9.20 11.27
CA LEU A 120 2.93 -8.40 10.92
C LEU A 120 4.13 -9.26 10.56
N ALA A 121 4.36 -10.38 11.28
CA ALA A 121 5.45 -11.30 10.98
C ALA A 121 5.31 -11.98 9.61
N ARG A 122 4.12 -11.97 9.01
CA ARG A 122 3.86 -12.46 7.64
C ARG A 122 4.07 -11.40 6.56
N CYS A 123 4.37 -10.15 6.94
CA CYS A 123 4.67 -9.09 5.98
C CYS A 123 6.13 -9.18 5.54
N ASP A 124 6.37 -8.89 4.25
CA ASP A 124 7.72 -8.84 3.68
C ASP A 124 8.44 -7.53 4.08
N ALA A 125 7.68 -6.47 4.35
CA ALA A 125 8.19 -5.18 4.81
C ALA A 125 7.18 -4.49 5.75
N LEU A 126 7.67 -3.54 6.55
CA LEU A 126 6.84 -2.74 7.44
C LEU A 126 7.02 -1.24 7.14
N ILE A 127 5.91 -0.51 7.10
CA ILE A 127 5.88 0.95 7.04
C ILE A 127 5.39 1.46 8.39
N GLN A 128 6.26 2.18 9.10
CA GLN A 128 5.93 2.77 10.39
C GLN A 128 5.41 4.20 10.22
N ILE A 129 4.13 4.40 10.53
CA ILE A 129 3.47 5.70 10.57
C ILE A 129 3.76 6.34 11.93
N VAL A 130 4.33 7.55 11.88
CA VAL A 130 4.69 8.34 13.06
C VAL A 130 3.96 9.67 13.00
N ASP A 131 3.25 10.01 14.08
CA ASP A 131 2.69 11.34 14.25
C ASP A 131 3.83 12.33 14.55
N ALA A 132 4.20 13.12 13.53
CA ALA A 132 5.20 14.18 13.66
C ALA A 132 4.64 15.47 14.27
N SER A 133 3.31 15.62 14.38
CA SER A 133 2.70 16.79 15.00
C SER A 133 2.86 16.79 16.52
N GLY A 134 3.15 15.62 17.10
CA GLY A 134 3.21 15.43 18.54
C GLY A 134 1.86 15.66 19.19
N SER A 135 0.76 15.45 18.47
CA SER A 135 -0.60 15.68 18.98
C SER A 135 -1.14 14.46 19.71
N THR A 136 -0.37 13.39 19.87
CA THR A 136 -0.79 12.16 20.55
C THR A 136 0.22 11.67 21.59
N ASP A 137 -0.27 11.08 22.69
CA ASP A 137 0.57 10.48 23.73
C ASP A 137 1.08 9.06 23.34
N ILE A 138 1.63 8.31 24.30
CA ILE A 138 2.14 6.95 24.04
C ILE A 138 1.03 5.93 23.76
N GLU A 139 -0.17 6.17 24.26
CA GLU A 139 -1.35 5.32 24.04
C GLU A 139 -2.12 5.73 22.78
N GLY A 140 -1.75 6.86 22.17
CA GLY A 140 -2.41 7.41 20.99
C GLY A 140 -3.59 8.32 21.33
N ASN A 141 -3.73 8.78 22.57
CA ASN A 141 -4.75 9.75 22.93
C ASN A 141 -4.31 11.14 22.47
N PRO A 142 -5.21 11.98 21.91
CA PRO A 142 -4.88 13.35 21.56
C PRO A 142 -4.41 14.16 22.78
N ILE A 143 -3.30 14.87 22.65
CA ILE A 143 -2.83 15.82 23.67
C ILE A 143 -3.31 17.24 23.34
N GLY A 144 -4.45 17.63 23.95
CA GLY A 144 -5.01 18.99 23.98
C GLY A 144 -6.56 18.96 24.02
N SER A 145 -7.26 19.51 25.02
CA SER A 145 -7.20 20.89 25.50
C SER A 145 -7.35 21.03 27.04
N ASN A 146 -6.32 21.57 27.70
CA ASN A 146 -6.50 22.52 28.80
C ASN A 146 -5.82 23.82 28.34
N GLY A 147 -6.51 24.95 28.48
CA GLY A 147 -5.98 26.28 28.17
C GLY A 147 -4.85 26.73 29.09
#